data_AF-A0A9N9LGZ5-F1
#
_entry.id   AF-A0A9N9LGZ5-F1
#
_cell.length_a   1.000
_cell.length_b   1.000
_cell.length_c   1.000
_cell.angle_alpha   90.00
_cell.angle_beta   90.00
_cell.angle_gamma   90.00
#
_symmetry.space_group_name_H-M   'P 1'
#
loop_
_entity.id
_entity.type
_entity.pdbx_description
1 polymer ?
#
loop_
_entity_poly.entity_id
_entity_poly.type
_entity_poly.pdbx_seq_one_letter_code
_entity_poly.pdbx_strand_id
1 'polypeptide(L)'
;MNGDSSLVVRLVERFTSRLPHRTGSASYGFASDDVVALSRSTLIGVSSTSIAVVVETLVQLLEELARPYRGLQSHPIHVLYSELYVLGLLAECCTTHWSAVNRPSDEDDSDDDQENSDAGSSSSHPLPGYDQRRRASRNNIQVRDQPPEPLKDDLVGRLFEVVKVFSNPVSETYVLPSSDILDDSFKSFSNWDIFGPELNEFAGERNGTEVSKLISNKADSIDAYVRTILEYLSFSNWPRALEYVRKSLQHAAHSAVNGGVQANLQGEDDRSALIIIRFISCFWVDSRKLSIIIQELCGTFLHLRKLFQTTVAIIIPQMITRWLERFPHEFIALHTKQKRLDAGMSHFFMVLSSDRLPWISEEKRNSF
;
A
#
# COMPACT_ATOMS: atom_id res chain seq x y z
N MET A 1 -21.20 20.52 1.51
CA MET A 1 -20.92 19.23 2.19
C MET A 1 -21.99 18.17 1.97
N ASN A 2 -23.31 18.44 2.06
CA ASN A 2 -24.33 17.40 1.77
C ASN A 2 -24.48 17.06 0.28
N GLY A 3 -24.19 18.02 -0.62
CA GLY A 3 -24.22 17.80 -2.07
C GLY A 3 -23.22 16.75 -2.52
N ASP A 4 -21.98 16.85 -2.04
CA ASP A 4 -20.87 15.96 -2.41
C ASP A 4 -21.13 14.52 -1.93
N SER A 5 -21.69 14.37 -0.73
CA SER A 5 -22.10 13.05 -0.22
C SER A 5 -23.18 12.38 -1.08
N SER A 6 -24.21 13.12 -1.48
CA SER A 6 -25.25 12.57 -2.36
C SER A 6 -24.72 12.23 -3.76
N LEU A 7 -23.76 13.00 -4.27
CA LEU A 7 -23.11 12.73 -5.56
C LEU A 7 -22.26 11.46 -5.49
N VAL A 8 -21.41 11.33 -4.47
CA VAL A 8 -20.55 10.17 -4.27
C VAL A 8 -21.39 8.89 -4.18
N VAL A 9 -22.44 8.89 -3.35
CA VAL A 9 -23.34 7.72 -3.22
C VAL A 9 -23.97 7.34 -4.56
N ARG A 10 -24.49 8.32 -5.33
CA ARG A 10 -25.07 8.06 -6.65
C ARG A 10 -24.06 7.53 -7.66
N LEU A 11 -22.82 8.05 -7.65
CA LEU A 11 -21.75 7.55 -8.51
C LEU A 11 -21.41 6.11 -8.17
N VAL A 12 -21.31 5.79 -6.87
CA VAL A 12 -21.05 4.44 -6.38
C VAL A 12 -22.17 3.49 -6.77
N GLU A 13 -23.43 3.84 -6.53
CA GLU A 13 -24.59 3.05 -6.95
C GLU A 13 -24.59 2.76 -8.46
N ARG A 14 -24.26 3.79 -9.26
CA ARG A 14 -24.25 3.71 -10.73
C ARG A 14 -23.24 2.69 -11.23
N PHE A 15 -21.98 2.73 -10.79
CA PHE A 15 -21.01 1.70 -11.22
C PHE A 15 -21.27 0.35 -10.54
N THR A 16 -21.76 0.34 -9.30
CA THR A 16 -22.07 -0.90 -8.56
C THR A 16 -23.14 -1.72 -9.27
N SER A 17 -24.13 -1.07 -9.88
CA SER A 17 -25.16 -1.74 -10.70
C SER A 17 -24.59 -2.52 -11.90
N ARG A 18 -23.36 -2.22 -12.33
CA ARG A 18 -22.67 -2.84 -13.46
C ARG A 18 -21.61 -3.85 -13.03
N LEU A 19 -21.28 -3.93 -11.74
CA LEU A 19 -20.23 -4.81 -11.26
C LEU A 19 -20.57 -6.30 -11.46
N PRO A 20 -19.57 -7.17 -11.69
CA PRO A 20 -19.78 -8.60 -11.96
C PRO A 20 -20.66 -9.33 -10.93
N HIS A 21 -20.63 -8.92 -9.66
CA HIS A 21 -21.48 -9.54 -8.62
C HIS A 21 -22.99 -9.32 -8.81
N ARG A 22 -23.40 -8.26 -9.53
CA ARG A 22 -24.81 -7.98 -9.85
C ARG A 22 -25.20 -8.42 -11.25
N THR A 23 -24.27 -8.34 -12.21
CA THR A 23 -24.53 -8.69 -13.61
C THR A 23 -24.36 -10.18 -13.89
N GLY A 24 -23.74 -10.94 -12.98
CA GLY A 24 -23.57 -12.39 -13.08
C GLY A 24 -22.74 -12.86 -14.27
N SER A 25 -22.13 -11.94 -15.02
CA SER A 25 -21.39 -12.18 -16.25
C SER A 25 -19.94 -11.75 -16.05
N ALA A 26 -19.02 -12.55 -16.59
CA ALA A 26 -17.61 -12.21 -16.66
C ALA A 26 -17.45 -11.04 -17.63
N SER A 27 -17.43 -9.81 -17.10
CA SER A 27 -16.64 -8.64 -17.53
C SER A 27 -16.68 -8.14 -18.99
N TYR A 28 -17.30 -8.86 -19.92
CA TYR A 28 -17.41 -8.55 -21.34
C TYR A 28 -18.42 -7.42 -21.52
N GLY A 29 -18.00 -6.21 -21.20
CA GLY A 29 -18.83 -5.03 -21.14
C GLY A 29 -18.52 -4.11 -19.97
N PHE A 30 -17.99 -4.63 -18.85
CA PHE A 30 -17.67 -3.75 -17.70
C PHE A 30 -16.50 -2.81 -18.01
N ALA A 31 -15.48 -3.32 -18.74
CA ALA A 31 -14.32 -2.54 -19.16
C ALA A 31 -14.55 -1.56 -20.30
N SER A 32 -15.54 -1.84 -21.13
CA SER A 32 -15.95 -0.97 -22.23
C SER A 32 -17.20 -0.14 -21.91
N ASP A 33 -17.73 -0.20 -20.67
CA ASP A 33 -18.89 0.59 -20.28
C ASP A 33 -18.46 2.03 -19.97
N ASP A 34 -18.76 2.94 -20.89
CA ASP A 34 -18.54 4.38 -20.75
C ASP A 34 -19.15 4.93 -19.45
N VAL A 35 -20.26 4.36 -18.98
CA VAL A 35 -20.90 4.75 -17.72
C VAL A 35 -20.01 4.44 -16.53
N VAL A 36 -19.38 3.26 -16.51
CA VAL A 36 -18.46 2.85 -15.46
C VAL A 36 -17.21 3.71 -15.51
N ALA A 37 -16.62 3.88 -16.70
CA ALA A 37 -15.44 4.71 -16.90
C ALA A 37 -15.65 6.16 -16.46
N LEU A 38 -16.75 6.79 -16.87
CA LEU A 38 -17.11 8.15 -16.48
C LEU A 38 -17.38 8.27 -14.98
N SER A 39 -18.11 7.32 -14.40
CA SER A 39 -18.44 7.34 -12.97
C SER A 39 -17.18 7.21 -12.11
N ARG A 40 -16.27 6.31 -12.49
CA ARG A 40 -14.95 6.17 -11.87
C ARG A 40 -14.12 7.45 -11.98
N SER A 41 -13.95 8.00 -13.18
CA SER A 41 -13.14 9.21 -13.39
C SER A 41 -13.69 10.40 -12.59
N THR A 42 -15.02 10.55 -12.56
CA THR A 42 -15.68 11.59 -11.76
C THR A 42 -15.45 11.37 -10.27
N LEU A 43 -15.57 10.12 -9.79
CA LEU A 43 -15.36 9.79 -8.38
C LEU A 43 -13.91 10.07 -7.93
N ILE A 44 -12.92 9.75 -8.77
CA ILE A 44 -11.51 10.07 -8.55
C ILE A 44 -11.30 11.60 -8.53
N GLY A 45 -11.96 12.33 -9.44
CA GLY A 45 -11.94 13.79 -9.42
C GLY A 45 -12.50 14.37 -8.11
N VAL A 46 -13.63 13.85 -7.63
CA VAL A 46 -14.25 14.27 -6.37
C VAL A 46 -13.40 13.88 -5.15
N SER A 47 -12.64 12.78 -5.22
CA SER A 47 -11.78 12.35 -4.11
C SER A 47 -10.69 13.36 -3.78
N SER A 48 -10.32 14.24 -4.71
CA SER A 48 -9.36 15.33 -4.48
C SER A 48 -9.80 16.36 -3.43
N THR A 49 -11.10 16.50 -3.18
CA THR A 49 -11.66 17.47 -2.23
C THR A 49 -12.49 16.83 -1.12
N SER A 50 -13.01 15.63 -1.34
CA SER A 50 -13.97 14.96 -0.44
C SER A 50 -13.58 13.52 -0.12
N ILE A 51 -12.30 13.27 0.16
CA ILE A 51 -11.76 11.91 0.35
C ILE A 51 -12.48 11.11 1.44
N ALA A 52 -12.85 11.73 2.56
CA ALA A 52 -13.44 11.03 3.70
C ALA A 52 -14.77 10.36 3.32
N VAL A 53 -15.60 11.03 2.53
CA VAL A 53 -16.89 10.50 2.06
C VAL A 53 -16.67 9.40 1.01
N VAL A 54 -15.74 9.61 0.08
CA VAL A 54 -15.40 8.61 -0.95
C VAL A 54 -14.93 7.32 -0.29
N VAL A 55 -13.96 7.41 0.62
CA VAL A 55 -13.41 6.26 1.34
C VAL A 55 -14.48 5.57 2.17
N GLU A 56 -15.33 6.31 2.90
CA GLU A 56 -16.47 5.76 3.65
C GLU A 56 -17.37 4.89 2.77
N THR A 57 -17.80 5.42 1.62
CA THR A 57 -18.71 4.70 0.72
C THR A 57 -18.07 3.47 0.06
N LEU A 58 -16.79 3.55 -0.32
CA LEU A 58 -16.08 2.42 -0.92
C LEU A 58 -15.78 1.32 0.10
N VAL A 59 -15.45 1.69 1.34
CA VAL A 59 -15.25 0.75 2.45
C VAL A 59 -16.55 0.03 2.77
N GLN A 60 -17.66 0.77 2.88
CA GLN A 60 -18.98 0.17 3.10
C GLN A 60 -19.33 -0.85 2.00
N LEU A 61 -19.06 -0.51 0.73
CA LEU A 61 -19.28 -1.44 -0.38
C LEU A 61 -18.42 -2.71 -0.26
N LEU A 62 -17.14 -2.59 0.12
CA LEU A 62 -16.28 -3.76 0.34
C LEU A 62 -16.78 -4.63 1.49
N GLU A 63 -17.24 -4.02 2.58
CA GLU A 63 -17.84 -4.74 3.73
C GLU A 63 -19.12 -5.48 3.33
N GLU A 64 -19.98 -4.86 2.51
CA GLU A 64 -21.20 -5.47 1.99
C GLU A 64 -20.90 -6.66 1.08
N LEU A 65 -19.87 -6.57 0.24
CA LEU A 65 -19.45 -7.65 -0.65
C LEU A 65 -18.83 -8.83 0.12
N ALA A 66 -18.02 -8.56 1.14
CA ALA A 66 -17.31 -9.59 1.91
C ALA A 66 -18.20 -10.27 2.98
N ARG A 67 -19.22 -9.57 3.50
CA ARG A 67 -20.10 -10.03 4.60
C ARG A 67 -20.61 -11.48 4.48
N PRO A 68 -20.99 -12.01 3.31
CA PRO A 68 -21.52 -13.37 3.21
C PRO A 68 -20.47 -14.49 3.37
N TYR A 69 -19.18 -14.15 3.39
CA TYR A 69 -18.08 -15.09 3.20
C TYR A 69 -17.09 -15.05 4.37
N ARG A 70 -16.40 -16.17 4.63
CA ARG A 70 -15.45 -16.29 5.76
C ARG A 70 -13.99 -16.04 5.37
N GLY A 71 -13.75 -15.45 4.20
CA GLY A 71 -12.42 -15.13 3.69
C GLY A 71 -12.30 -15.33 2.20
N LEU A 72 -11.29 -14.70 1.59
CA LEU A 72 -11.18 -14.47 0.14
C LEU A 72 -11.35 -15.74 -0.73
N GLN A 73 -10.84 -16.88 -0.27
CA GLN A 73 -10.93 -18.15 -1.01
C GLN A 73 -12.35 -18.73 -1.08
N SER A 74 -13.25 -18.28 -0.20
CA SER A 74 -14.66 -18.67 -0.20
C SER A 74 -15.54 -17.77 -1.07
N HIS A 75 -14.96 -16.70 -1.63
CA HIS A 75 -15.71 -15.73 -2.42
C HIS A 75 -15.93 -16.29 -3.83
N PRO A 76 -17.15 -16.23 -4.38
CA PRO A 76 -17.38 -16.50 -5.78
C PRO A 76 -16.54 -15.57 -6.64
N ILE A 77 -16.03 -16.08 -7.76
CA ILE A 77 -15.07 -15.36 -8.62
C ILE A 77 -15.57 -13.96 -9.05
N HIS A 78 -16.88 -13.80 -9.31
CA HIS A 78 -17.48 -12.51 -9.67
C HIS A 78 -17.55 -11.51 -8.51
N VAL A 79 -17.69 -11.99 -7.27
CA VAL A 79 -17.59 -11.13 -6.07
C VAL A 79 -16.16 -10.67 -5.91
N LEU A 80 -15.19 -11.60 -6.01
CA LEU A 80 -13.78 -11.27 -5.91
C LEU A 80 -13.34 -10.24 -6.96
N TYR A 81 -13.76 -10.37 -8.22
CA TYR A 81 -13.49 -9.34 -9.24
C TYR A 81 -14.05 -7.96 -8.86
N SER A 82 -15.25 -7.93 -8.26
CA SER A 82 -15.87 -6.69 -7.81
C SER A 82 -15.10 -6.07 -6.65
N GLU A 83 -14.65 -6.88 -5.69
CA GLU A 83 -13.84 -6.44 -4.55
C GLU A 83 -12.48 -5.91 -4.98
N LEU A 84 -11.77 -6.61 -5.88
CA LEU A 84 -10.47 -6.17 -6.41
C LEU A 84 -10.59 -4.85 -7.18
N TYR A 85 -11.68 -4.66 -7.92
CA TYR A 85 -11.95 -3.39 -8.59
C TYR A 85 -12.14 -2.24 -7.58
N VAL A 86 -12.97 -2.46 -6.55
CA VAL A 86 -13.24 -1.43 -5.53
C VAL A 86 -11.99 -1.14 -4.70
N LEU A 87 -11.17 -2.14 -4.38
CA LEU A 87 -9.88 -1.98 -3.70
C LEU A 87 -8.90 -1.13 -4.53
N GLY A 88 -8.80 -1.41 -5.84
CA GLY A 88 -7.97 -0.62 -6.75
C GLY A 88 -8.45 0.84 -6.87
N LEU A 89 -9.76 1.03 -6.99
CA LEU A 89 -10.38 2.35 -7.04
C LEU A 89 -10.13 3.16 -5.75
N LEU A 90 -10.20 2.49 -4.60
CA LEU A 90 -9.89 3.09 -3.30
C LEU A 90 -8.43 3.58 -3.25
N ALA A 91 -7.47 2.75 -3.68
CA ALA A 91 -6.06 3.12 -3.75
C ALA A 91 -5.79 4.31 -4.69
N GLU A 92 -6.49 4.35 -5.84
CA GLU A 92 -6.40 5.46 -6.80
C GLU A 92 -6.99 6.76 -6.24
N CYS A 93 -8.10 6.68 -5.50
CA CYS A 93 -8.69 7.83 -4.80
C CYS A 93 -7.73 8.39 -3.74
N CYS A 94 -7.09 7.52 -2.94
CA CYS A 94 -6.06 7.90 -1.96
C CYS A 94 -4.87 8.58 -2.64
N THR A 95 -4.36 8.01 -3.74
CA THR A 95 -3.23 8.57 -4.49
C THR A 95 -3.54 9.94 -5.07
N THR A 96 -4.74 10.08 -5.67
CA THR A 96 -5.17 11.33 -6.30
C THR A 96 -5.36 12.43 -5.28
N HIS A 97 -6.01 12.11 -4.15
CA HIS A 97 -6.16 13.07 -3.05
C HIS A 97 -4.81 13.49 -2.48
N TRP A 98 -3.93 12.53 -2.20
CA TRP A 98 -2.62 12.83 -1.63
C TRP A 98 -1.77 13.69 -2.57
N SER A 99 -1.87 13.44 -3.88
CA SER A 99 -1.23 14.27 -4.89
C SER A 99 -1.81 15.69 -4.92
N ALA A 100 -3.14 15.84 -4.84
CA ALA A 100 -3.81 17.14 -4.82
C ALA A 100 -3.39 18.00 -3.62
N VAL A 101 -3.28 17.39 -2.44
CA VAL A 101 -2.82 18.07 -1.20
C VAL A 101 -1.37 18.56 -1.32
N ASN A 102 -0.53 17.86 -2.10
CA ASN A 102 0.89 18.21 -2.26
C ASN A 102 1.18 18.97 -3.58
N ARG A 103 0.15 19.51 -4.25
CA ARG A 103 0.39 20.40 -5.40
C ARG A 103 0.93 21.73 -4.88
N PRO A 104 2.03 22.26 -5.47
CA PRO A 104 2.47 23.61 -5.17
C PRO A 104 1.33 24.58 -5.50
N SER A 105 1.04 25.48 -4.57
CA SER A 105 0.09 26.58 -4.79
C SER A 105 0.74 27.53 -5.80
N ASP A 106 0.28 27.54 -7.05
CA ASP A 106 0.74 28.47 -8.10
C ASP A 106 0.21 29.91 -7.86
N GLU A 107 0.30 30.43 -6.63
CA GLU A 107 -0.25 31.75 -6.25
C GLU A 107 0.82 32.81 -5.95
N ASP A 108 2.09 32.60 -6.31
CA ASP A 108 3.17 33.59 -6.13
C ASP A 108 3.97 33.85 -7.42
N ASP A 109 3.29 34.03 -8.55
CA ASP A 109 3.86 34.69 -9.75
C ASP A 109 3.06 35.97 -10.05
N SER A 110 3.08 36.88 -9.08
CA SER A 110 2.94 38.32 -9.35
C SER A 110 4.35 38.87 -9.45
N ASP A 111 4.81 39.19 -10.67
CA ASP A 111 5.59 40.38 -11.01
C ASP A 111 6.19 40.26 -12.43
N ASP A 112 5.69 41.14 -13.32
CA ASP A 112 6.47 42.03 -14.19
C ASP A 112 7.66 41.48 -14.99
N ASP A 113 7.53 41.38 -16.32
CA ASP A 113 7.92 42.46 -17.26
C ASP A 113 8.15 41.99 -18.73
N GLN A 114 7.42 42.67 -19.62
CA GLN A 114 7.81 43.22 -20.93
C GLN A 114 8.40 42.36 -22.08
N GLU A 115 7.57 42.26 -23.13
CA GLU A 115 7.83 42.61 -24.55
C GLU A 115 9.29 42.76 -25.05
N ASN A 116 9.69 42.02 -26.10
CA ASN A 116 9.59 42.50 -27.49
C ASN A 116 10.26 41.59 -28.56
N SER A 117 9.52 41.38 -29.64
CA SER A 117 9.89 41.43 -31.07
C SER A 117 10.91 40.45 -31.71
N ASP A 118 10.36 39.69 -32.67
CA ASP A 118 10.65 39.72 -34.12
C ASP A 118 11.38 38.56 -34.83
N ALA A 119 10.97 38.42 -36.10
CA ALA A 119 11.03 37.26 -36.99
C ALA A 119 12.41 36.87 -37.55
N GLY A 120 12.54 35.60 -37.97
CA GLY A 120 13.67 35.13 -38.79
C GLY A 120 13.67 33.63 -39.08
N SER A 121 13.07 33.23 -40.20
CA SER A 121 13.18 31.89 -40.79
C SER A 121 14.62 31.59 -41.23
N SER A 122 15.20 30.46 -40.82
CA SER A 122 15.97 29.57 -41.72
C SER A 122 16.48 28.30 -41.02
N SER A 123 16.44 27.22 -41.80
CA SER A 123 16.86 25.85 -41.53
C SER A 123 18.35 25.69 -41.20
N SER A 124 18.65 24.95 -40.14
CA SER A 124 19.89 24.18 -40.06
C SER A 124 19.75 23.01 -39.08
N HIS A 125 19.94 21.79 -39.59
CA HIS A 125 20.10 20.56 -38.84
C HIS A 125 21.14 20.67 -37.70
N PRO A 126 20.86 20.06 -36.54
CA PRO A 126 21.93 19.52 -35.71
C PRO A 126 21.80 18.00 -35.47
N LEU A 127 22.97 17.39 -35.44
CA LEU A 127 23.31 15.98 -35.21
C LEU A 127 22.73 15.41 -33.90
N PRO A 128 22.60 14.06 -33.77
CA PRO A 128 22.05 13.40 -32.59
C PRO A 128 23.09 13.41 -31.45
N GLY A 129 23.12 14.50 -30.69
CA GLY A 129 23.95 14.66 -29.50
C GLY A 129 23.18 14.28 -28.23
N TYR A 130 23.58 13.16 -27.64
CA TYR A 130 23.47 12.81 -26.22
C TYR A 130 22.11 12.97 -25.52
N ASP A 131 21.53 11.80 -25.20
CA ASP A 131 20.40 11.53 -24.28
C ASP A 131 20.63 12.02 -22.83
N GLN A 132 20.87 13.31 -22.62
CA GLN A 132 21.02 13.89 -21.28
C GLN A 132 19.69 14.29 -20.63
N ARG A 133 18.55 14.06 -21.31
CA ARG A 133 17.19 14.21 -20.76
C ARG A 133 16.57 12.91 -20.23
N ARG A 134 17.15 11.73 -20.49
CA ARG A 134 16.58 10.45 -20.03
C ARG A 134 17.00 10.01 -18.62
N ARG A 135 17.96 10.69 -17.98
CA ARG A 135 18.40 10.35 -16.60
C ARG A 135 17.75 11.18 -15.50
N ALA A 136 17.21 12.36 -15.80
CA ALA A 136 16.61 13.24 -14.78
C ALA A 136 15.16 12.89 -14.42
N SER A 137 14.52 11.93 -15.12
CA SER A 137 13.12 11.56 -14.91
C SER A 137 12.90 10.38 -13.95
N ARG A 138 13.97 9.73 -13.46
CA ARG A 138 13.84 8.55 -12.56
C ARG A 138 13.66 8.90 -11.08
N ASN A 139 13.94 10.14 -10.68
CA ASN A 139 13.95 10.56 -9.28
C ASN A 139 12.88 11.62 -8.97
N ASN A 140 11.79 11.70 -9.74
CA ASN A 140 10.64 12.48 -9.31
C ASN A 140 9.88 11.69 -8.22
N ILE A 141 10.59 11.38 -7.13
CA ILE A 141 10.01 10.97 -5.85
C ILE A 141 9.13 12.15 -5.49
N GLN A 142 7.82 12.00 -5.73
CA GLN A 142 6.84 13.03 -5.39
C GLN A 142 7.08 13.40 -3.92
N VAL A 143 7.55 14.63 -3.72
CA VAL A 143 7.82 15.18 -2.40
C VAL A 143 6.45 15.35 -1.73
N ARG A 144 6.06 14.38 -0.91
CA ARG A 144 4.80 14.35 -0.17
C ARG A 144 5.06 14.84 1.25
N ASP A 145 5.25 16.15 1.37
CA ASP A 145 5.63 16.78 2.65
C ASP A 145 4.41 17.06 3.54
N GLN A 146 3.22 17.25 2.95
CA GLN A 146 2.01 17.61 3.69
C GLN A 146 1.11 16.40 3.96
N PRO A 147 0.84 16.08 5.25
CA PRO A 147 -0.11 15.03 5.61
C PRO A 147 -1.54 15.41 5.22
N PRO A 148 -2.28 14.51 4.54
CA PRO A 148 -3.71 14.67 4.33
C PRO A 148 -4.47 14.83 5.64
N GLU A 149 -5.64 15.47 5.59
CA GLU A 149 -6.53 15.59 6.75
C GLU A 149 -6.85 14.18 7.33
N PRO A 150 -6.81 14.01 8.66
CA PRO A 150 -7.06 12.71 9.28
C PRO A 150 -8.48 12.21 8.97
N LEU A 151 -8.60 10.93 8.60
CA LEU A 151 -9.89 10.26 8.54
C LEU A 151 -10.44 10.01 9.95
N LYS A 152 -11.74 9.78 10.06
CA LYS A 152 -12.37 9.40 11.34
C LYS A 152 -11.80 8.07 11.85
N ASP A 153 -11.59 7.96 13.15
CA ASP A 153 -10.96 6.79 13.77
C ASP A 153 -11.68 5.47 13.44
N ASP A 154 -13.03 5.46 13.43
CA ASP A 154 -13.83 4.28 13.07
C ASP A 154 -13.63 3.85 11.62
N LEU A 155 -13.40 4.80 10.71
CA LEU A 155 -13.13 4.52 9.30
C LEU A 155 -11.72 3.97 9.10
N VAL A 156 -10.72 4.50 9.81
CA VAL A 156 -9.36 3.96 9.82
C VAL A 156 -9.37 2.50 10.27
N GLY A 157 -10.12 2.19 11.33
CA GLY A 157 -10.20 0.83 11.82
C GLY A 157 -10.81 -0.14 10.82
N ARG A 158 -11.92 0.23 10.18
CA ARG A 158 -12.54 -0.56 9.11
C ARG A 158 -11.63 -0.74 7.91
N LEU A 159 -10.86 0.27 7.52
CA LEU A 159 -9.89 0.15 6.43
C LEU A 159 -8.81 -0.90 6.72
N PHE A 160 -8.25 -0.90 7.93
CA PHE A 160 -7.30 -1.95 8.32
C PHE A 160 -7.93 -3.34 8.22
N GLU A 161 -9.18 -3.50 8.66
CA GLU A 161 -9.89 -4.77 8.59
C GLU A 161 -10.17 -5.21 7.15
N VAL A 162 -10.65 -4.31 6.28
CA VAL A 162 -10.91 -4.59 4.86
C VAL A 162 -9.63 -4.96 4.13
N VAL A 163 -8.57 -4.17 4.27
CA VAL A 163 -7.28 -4.39 3.59
C VAL A 163 -6.60 -5.69 4.08
N LYS A 164 -6.80 -6.06 5.36
CA LYS A 164 -6.30 -7.32 5.94
C LYS A 164 -6.86 -8.55 5.25
N VAL A 165 -8.11 -8.53 4.77
CA VAL A 165 -8.73 -9.67 4.06
C VAL A 165 -7.99 -10.02 2.77
N PHE A 166 -7.40 -9.03 2.10
CA PHE A 166 -6.65 -9.21 0.86
C PHE A 166 -5.19 -9.61 1.06
N SER A 167 -4.74 -9.76 2.31
CA SER A 167 -3.34 -9.97 2.65
C SER A 167 -3.08 -11.34 3.27
N ASN A 168 -1.89 -11.88 3.00
CA ASN A 168 -1.41 -13.11 3.62
C ASN A 168 -0.25 -12.81 4.58
N PRO A 169 -0.10 -13.61 5.65
CA PRO A 169 1.09 -13.51 6.50
C PRO A 169 2.34 -13.91 5.70
N VAL A 170 3.51 -13.47 6.16
CA VAL A 170 4.79 -13.90 5.58
C VAL A 170 4.92 -15.42 5.75
N SER A 171 5.18 -16.13 4.67
CA SER A 171 5.38 -17.58 4.70
C SER A 171 6.63 -17.95 5.50
N GLU A 172 6.60 -19.07 6.23
CA GLU A 172 7.77 -19.59 6.96
C GLU A 172 8.97 -19.88 6.06
N THR A 173 8.73 -20.13 4.77
CA THR A 173 9.73 -20.38 3.73
C THR A 173 10.11 -19.12 2.94
N TYR A 174 9.68 -17.94 3.39
CA TYR A 174 9.94 -16.70 2.65
C TYR A 174 11.44 -16.39 2.60
N VAL A 175 11.99 -16.44 1.39
CA VAL A 175 13.30 -15.90 1.05
C VAL A 175 13.04 -14.51 0.48
N LEU A 176 13.59 -13.47 1.12
CA LEU A 176 13.46 -12.08 0.66
C LEU A 176 13.99 -11.98 -0.79
N PRO A 177 13.12 -11.80 -1.80
CA PRO A 177 13.56 -11.62 -3.16
C PRO A 177 14.36 -10.32 -3.27
N SER A 178 15.46 -10.31 -4.02
CA SER A 178 16.27 -9.10 -4.22
C SER A 178 15.51 -7.97 -4.92
N SER A 179 14.40 -8.28 -5.60
CA SER A 179 13.45 -7.31 -6.17
C SER A 179 12.68 -6.51 -5.10
N ASP A 180 12.46 -7.08 -3.91
CA ASP A 180 11.76 -6.38 -2.80
C ASP A 180 12.68 -5.36 -2.10
N ILE A 181 13.98 -5.36 -2.40
CA ILE A 181 14.97 -4.40 -1.90
C ILE A 181 15.06 -3.17 -2.82
N LEU A 182 14.75 -3.31 -4.11
CA LEU A 182 14.85 -2.25 -5.13
C LEU A 182 13.48 -1.70 -5.57
N ASP A 183 12.45 -1.98 -4.77
CA ASP A 183 11.03 -1.58 -4.88
C ASP A 183 10.74 -0.67 -6.10
N ASP A 184 10.17 -1.28 -7.14
CA ASP A 184 9.72 -0.65 -8.39
C ASP A 184 8.43 0.17 -8.13
N SER A 185 8.44 0.98 -7.06
CA SER A 185 7.29 1.49 -6.30
C SER A 185 6.47 2.58 -7.01
N PHE A 186 6.80 2.88 -8.27
CA PHE A 186 6.12 3.89 -9.09
C PHE A 186 5.65 3.33 -10.43
N LYS A 187 5.21 2.07 -10.47
CA LYS A 187 4.36 1.65 -11.59
C LYS A 187 3.08 2.48 -11.53
N SER A 188 3.05 3.51 -12.37
CA SER A 188 1.85 4.24 -12.75
C SER A 188 0.72 3.22 -12.90
N PHE A 189 -0.41 3.46 -12.23
CA PHE A 189 -1.60 2.62 -12.34
C PHE A 189 -2.17 2.75 -13.76
N SER A 190 -1.48 2.17 -14.75
CA SER A 190 -1.94 2.14 -16.12
C SER A 190 -3.02 1.08 -16.24
N ASN A 191 -4.26 1.56 -16.17
CA ASN A 191 -5.48 1.05 -16.79
C ASN A 191 -5.75 -0.46 -16.75
N TRP A 192 -6.77 -0.85 -15.98
CA TRP A 192 -7.72 -1.90 -16.36
C TRP A 192 -7.21 -3.33 -16.59
N ASP A 193 -5.94 -3.66 -16.29
CA ASP A 193 -5.43 -5.04 -16.39
C ASP A 193 -6.19 -6.04 -15.49
N ILE A 194 -6.98 -5.58 -14.52
CA ILE A 194 -7.92 -6.42 -13.75
C ILE A 194 -8.91 -7.13 -14.69
N PHE A 195 -9.30 -6.50 -15.79
CA PHE A 195 -10.26 -7.01 -16.76
C PHE A 195 -9.66 -7.32 -18.15
N GLY A 196 -8.38 -7.72 -18.20
CA GLY A 196 -7.69 -8.09 -19.44
C GLY A 196 -8.34 -9.25 -20.23
N PRO A 197 -7.87 -9.51 -21.46
CA PRO A 197 -8.46 -10.49 -22.39
C PRO A 197 -8.52 -11.95 -21.89
N GLU A 198 -7.85 -12.27 -20.78
CA GLU A 198 -7.89 -13.59 -20.12
C GLU A 198 -9.28 -13.98 -19.60
N LEU A 199 -10.23 -13.04 -19.53
CA LEU A 199 -11.61 -13.29 -19.10
C LEU A 199 -12.44 -14.15 -20.05
N ASN A 200 -11.94 -14.40 -21.27
CA ASN A 200 -12.63 -15.23 -22.27
C ASN A 200 -12.70 -16.72 -21.87
N GLU A 201 -11.87 -17.19 -20.93
CA GLU A 201 -11.79 -18.61 -20.57
C GLU A 201 -12.62 -19.01 -19.33
N PHE A 202 -13.08 -18.06 -18.51
CA PHE A 202 -13.72 -18.36 -17.22
C PHE A 202 -15.25 -18.51 -17.29
N ALA A 203 -15.81 -18.59 -18.49
CA ALA A 203 -17.25 -18.79 -18.71
C ALA A 203 -17.74 -20.19 -18.31
N GLY A 204 -16.85 -21.12 -17.92
CA GLY A 204 -17.26 -22.45 -17.50
C GLY A 204 -16.21 -23.25 -16.74
N GLU A 205 -16.09 -23.06 -15.42
CA GLU A 205 -16.08 -24.14 -14.42
C GLU A 205 -15.94 -23.59 -12.99
N ARG A 206 -17.04 -23.65 -12.21
CA ARG A 206 -17.17 -23.07 -10.85
C ARG A 206 -16.36 -23.80 -9.77
N ASN A 207 -15.03 -23.79 -9.83
CA ASN A 207 -14.18 -24.48 -8.86
C ASN A 207 -13.25 -23.51 -8.12
N GLY A 208 -13.00 -23.75 -6.83
CA GLY A 208 -12.13 -22.91 -5.97
C GLY A 208 -10.68 -22.77 -6.47
N THR A 209 -10.26 -23.60 -7.44
CA THR A 209 -8.99 -23.48 -8.16
C THR A 209 -8.89 -22.19 -8.99
N GLU A 210 -10.00 -21.68 -9.54
CA GLU A 210 -10.00 -20.44 -10.34
C GLU A 210 -9.75 -19.21 -9.46
N VAL A 211 -10.34 -19.19 -8.27
CA VAL A 211 -10.17 -18.11 -7.28
C VAL A 211 -8.72 -18.01 -6.83
N SER A 212 -8.09 -19.14 -6.50
CA SER A 212 -6.66 -19.17 -6.16
C SER A 212 -5.76 -18.72 -7.31
N LYS A 213 -6.06 -19.11 -8.55
CA LYS A 213 -5.33 -18.63 -9.74
C LYS A 213 -5.46 -17.13 -9.91
N LEU A 214 -6.67 -16.57 -9.77
CA LEU A 214 -6.90 -15.13 -9.88
C LEU A 214 -6.13 -14.34 -8.83
N ILE A 215 -6.19 -14.78 -7.57
CA ILE A 215 -5.44 -14.15 -6.46
C ILE A 215 -3.94 -14.19 -6.75
N SER A 216 -3.41 -15.32 -7.22
CA SER A 216 -1.99 -15.45 -7.58
C SER A 216 -1.61 -14.53 -8.76
N ASN A 217 -2.43 -14.48 -9.81
CA ASN A 217 -2.17 -13.66 -10.99
C ASN A 217 -2.22 -12.15 -10.68
N LYS A 218 -3.00 -11.75 -9.66
CA LYS A 218 -3.17 -10.36 -9.25
C LYS A 218 -2.45 -9.99 -7.96
N ALA A 219 -1.61 -10.88 -7.43
CA ALA A 219 -0.93 -10.71 -6.14
C ALA A 219 -0.15 -9.37 -6.08
N ASP A 220 0.65 -9.08 -7.10
CA ASP A 220 1.45 -7.83 -7.16
C ASP A 220 0.58 -6.58 -7.18
N SER A 221 -0.54 -6.61 -7.91
CA SER A 221 -1.49 -5.50 -7.96
C SER A 221 -2.20 -5.30 -6.62
N ILE A 222 -2.62 -6.40 -5.99
CA ILE A 222 -3.24 -6.39 -4.66
C ILE A 222 -2.27 -5.78 -3.64
N ASP A 223 -1.03 -6.27 -3.59
CA ASP A 223 -0.01 -5.76 -2.67
C ASP A 223 0.32 -4.28 -2.94
N ALA A 224 0.27 -3.82 -4.20
CA ALA A 224 0.41 -2.40 -4.54
C ALA A 224 -0.76 -1.54 -4.03
N TYR A 225 -2.01 -2.01 -4.20
CA TYR A 225 -3.19 -1.29 -3.69
C TYR A 225 -3.19 -1.23 -2.16
N VAL A 226 -2.95 -2.37 -1.50
CA VAL A 226 -2.81 -2.50 -0.05
C VAL A 226 -1.75 -1.53 0.47
N ARG A 227 -0.55 -1.53 -0.13
CA ARG A 227 0.54 -0.63 0.24
C ARG A 227 0.12 0.83 0.15
N THR A 228 -0.46 1.22 -0.99
CA THR A 228 -0.89 2.61 -1.23
C THR A 228 -1.88 3.11 -0.19
N ILE A 229 -2.87 2.26 0.17
CA ILE A 229 -3.87 2.60 1.20
C ILE A 229 -3.21 2.73 2.58
N LEU A 230 -2.31 1.80 2.93
CA LEU A 230 -1.62 1.81 4.22
C LEU A 230 -0.64 2.98 4.35
N GLU A 231 0.05 3.36 3.28
CA GLU A 231 0.91 4.56 3.26
C GLU A 231 0.08 5.81 3.51
N TYR A 232 -1.06 5.94 2.83
CA TYR A 232 -1.97 7.07 3.02
C TYR A 232 -2.43 7.15 4.48
N LEU A 233 -2.89 6.04 5.05
CA LEU A 233 -3.40 5.97 6.42
C LEU A 233 -2.33 6.23 7.49
N SER A 234 -1.14 5.65 7.31
CA SER A 234 -0.04 5.83 8.26
C SER A 234 0.51 7.26 8.25
N PHE A 235 0.34 7.98 7.14
CA PHE A 235 0.68 9.39 7.06
C PHE A 235 -0.40 10.31 7.65
N SER A 236 -1.69 10.09 7.33
CA SER A 236 -2.80 10.93 7.80
C SER A 236 -3.22 10.64 9.25
N ASN A 237 -3.14 9.37 9.69
CA ASN A 237 -3.69 8.88 10.95
C ASN A 237 -2.65 8.08 11.77
N TRP A 238 -1.42 8.61 11.85
CA TRP A 238 -0.29 7.96 12.54
C TRP A 238 -0.60 7.38 13.93
N PRO A 239 -1.25 8.12 14.87
CA PRO A 239 -1.51 7.60 16.21
C PRO A 239 -2.34 6.31 16.21
N ARG A 240 -3.33 6.22 15.32
CA ARG A 240 -4.19 5.03 15.18
C ARG A 240 -3.45 3.87 14.51
N ALA A 241 -2.70 4.15 13.45
CA ALA A 241 -1.86 3.13 12.81
C ALA A 241 -0.87 2.49 13.82
N LEU A 242 -0.24 3.32 14.66
CA LEU A 242 0.66 2.86 15.71
C LEU A 242 -0.07 2.07 16.82
N GLU A 243 -1.28 2.48 17.20
CA GLU A 243 -2.11 1.75 18.16
C GLU A 243 -2.47 0.34 17.65
N TYR A 244 -2.83 0.21 16.37
CA TYR A 244 -3.07 -1.08 15.71
C TYR A 244 -1.84 -2.00 15.80
N VAL A 245 -0.67 -1.48 15.46
CA VAL A 245 0.61 -2.22 15.55
C VAL A 245 0.89 -2.67 16.97
N ARG A 246 0.74 -1.79 17.96
CA ARG A 246 0.97 -2.13 19.38
C ARG A 246 0.05 -3.23 19.86
N LYS A 247 -1.24 -3.17 19.52
CA LYS A 247 -2.22 -4.22 19.87
C LYS A 247 -1.81 -5.57 19.28
N SER A 248 -1.40 -5.60 18.02
CA SER A 248 -0.93 -6.84 17.37
C SER A 248 0.37 -7.37 17.96
N LEU A 249 1.33 -6.51 18.32
CA LEU A 249 2.58 -6.91 18.99
C LEU A 249 2.33 -7.45 20.40
N GLN A 250 1.44 -6.81 21.17
CA GLN A 250 1.03 -7.29 22.49
C GLN A 250 0.36 -8.65 22.39
N HIS A 251 -0.56 -8.83 21.44
CA HIS A 251 -1.17 -10.12 21.18
C HIS A 251 -0.12 -11.19 20.85
N ALA A 252 0.82 -10.89 19.93
CA ALA A 252 1.88 -11.80 19.54
C ALA A 252 2.80 -12.21 20.71
N ALA A 253 3.11 -11.27 21.61
CA ALA A 253 3.93 -11.52 22.80
C ALA A 253 3.18 -12.36 23.86
N HIS A 254 1.90 -12.08 24.10
CA HIS A 254 1.10 -12.82 25.08
C HIS A 254 0.71 -14.23 24.59
N SER A 255 0.49 -14.39 23.29
CA SER A 255 0.23 -15.68 22.66
C SER A 255 1.39 -16.68 22.88
N ALA A 256 2.63 -16.20 23.02
CA ALA A 256 3.78 -17.06 23.33
C ALA A 256 3.72 -17.71 24.74
N VAL A 257 2.95 -17.15 25.66
CA VAL A 257 2.90 -17.58 27.08
C VAL A 257 1.74 -18.55 27.36
N ASN A 258 0.63 -18.43 26.63
CA ASN A 258 -0.64 -19.11 26.94
C ASN A 258 -0.94 -20.30 26.01
N GLY A 259 0.01 -21.20 25.81
CA GLY A 259 -0.12 -22.39 24.94
C GLY A 259 -1.08 -23.48 25.45
N GLY A 260 -2.35 -23.17 25.71
CA GLY A 260 -3.36 -24.11 26.21
C GLY A 260 -4.74 -24.03 25.53
N VAL A 261 -5.30 -25.19 25.22
CA VAL A 261 -6.71 -25.60 24.95
C VAL A 261 -7.55 -24.88 23.87
N GLN A 262 -7.22 -23.68 23.38
CA GLN A 262 -7.96 -23.02 22.28
C GLN A 262 -7.14 -22.86 20.99
N ALA A 263 -6.69 -23.98 20.42
CA ALA A 263 -5.80 -24.00 19.25
C ALA A 263 -6.40 -23.38 17.97
N ASN A 264 -7.72 -23.44 17.75
CA ASN A 264 -8.34 -22.96 16.51
C ASN A 264 -8.57 -21.45 16.46
N LEU A 265 -9.04 -20.83 17.57
CA LEU A 265 -9.25 -19.37 17.63
C LEU A 265 -7.92 -18.62 17.68
N GLN A 266 -6.92 -19.18 18.37
CA GLN A 266 -5.58 -18.63 18.44
C GLN A 266 -4.90 -18.54 17.07
N GLY A 267 -5.19 -19.48 16.15
CA GLY A 267 -4.58 -19.49 14.81
C GLY A 267 -5.04 -18.34 13.90
N GLU A 268 -6.30 -17.91 14.02
CA GLU A 268 -6.85 -16.79 13.23
C GLU A 268 -6.38 -15.43 13.76
N ASP A 269 -6.31 -15.29 15.09
CA ASP A 269 -5.75 -14.09 15.73
C ASP A 269 -4.24 -13.96 15.47
N ASP A 270 -3.50 -15.07 15.51
CA ASP A 270 -2.09 -15.13 15.15
C ASP A 270 -1.86 -14.71 13.70
N ARG A 271 -2.66 -15.25 12.77
CA ARG A 271 -2.62 -14.89 11.36
C ARG A 271 -2.87 -13.39 11.18
N SER A 272 -3.88 -12.86 11.87
CA SER A 272 -4.21 -11.43 11.83
C SER A 272 -3.06 -10.57 12.35
N ALA A 273 -2.46 -10.94 13.48
CA ALA A 273 -1.33 -10.21 14.05
C ALA A 273 -0.11 -10.23 13.11
N LEU A 274 0.19 -11.36 12.46
CA LEU A 274 1.27 -11.46 11.47
C LEU A 274 1.05 -10.54 10.27
N ILE A 275 -0.19 -10.44 9.76
CA ILE A 275 -0.52 -9.55 8.66
C ILE A 275 -0.33 -8.08 9.06
N ILE A 276 -0.82 -7.69 10.25
CA ILE A 276 -0.66 -6.30 10.73
C ILE A 276 0.83 -5.97 10.97
N ILE A 277 1.63 -6.91 11.48
CA ILE A 277 3.08 -6.71 11.62
C ILE A 277 3.76 -6.60 10.25
N ARG A 278 3.31 -7.37 9.23
CA ARG A 278 3.76 -7.22 7.84
C ARG A 278 3.44 -5.82 7.30
N PHE A 279 2.26 -5.27 7.60
CA PHE A 279 1.85 -3.94 7.12
C PHE A 279 2.77 -2.80 7.53
N ILE A 280 3.54 -2.97 8.61
CA ILE A 280 4.52 -1.98 9.07
C ILE A 280 5.53 -1.65 7.96
N SER A 281 5.92 -2.61 7.11
CA SER A 281 6.83 -2.33 5.99
C SER A 281 6.25 -1.33 5.00
N CYS A 282 4.92 -1.24 4.90
CA CYS A 282 4.18 -0.34 4.04
C CYS A 282 3.89 1.02 4.67
N PHE A 283 4.33 1.29 5.91
CA PHE A 283 4.01 2.57 6.54
C PHE A 283 4.85 3.72 6.00
N TRP A 284 4.24 4.90 5.92
CA TRP A 284 4.93 6.14 5.65
C TRP A 284 5.56 6.69 6.93
N VAL A 285 6.87 6.48 7.08
CA VAL A 285 7.61 6.77 8.32
C VAL A 285 8.72 7.79 8.08
N ASP A 286 8.78 8.80 8.95
CA ASP A 286 9.94 9.68 9.10
C ASP A 286 10.93 9.08 10.11
N SER A 287 12.10 9.71 10.30
CA SER A 287 13.13 9.25 11.24
C SER A 287 12.62 9.05 12.67
N ARG A 288 11.69 9.90 13.13
CA ARG A 288 11.12 9.81 14.49
C ARG A 288 10.15 8.63 14.59
N LYS A 289 9.22 8.50 13.65
CA LYS A 289 8.26 7.38 13.58
C LYS A 289 9.00 6.05 13.45
N LEU A 290 10.04 6.00 12.62
CA LEU A 290 10.90 4.84 12.45
C LEU A 290 11.57 4.44 13.77
N SER A 291 12.15 5.40 14.50
CA SER A 291 12.76 5.12 15.80
C SER A 291 11.75 4.54 16.81
N ILE A 292 10.53 5.07 16.85
CA ILE A 292 9.46 4.57 17.72
C ILE A 292 9.11 3.12 17.37
N ILE A 293 8.88 2.83 16.09
CA ILE A 293 8.54 1.47 15.64
C ILE A 293 9.67 0.50 15.96
N ILE A 294 10.92 0.85 15.64
CA ILE A 294 12.08 -0.03 15.91
C ILE A 294 12.16 -0.31 17.41
N GLN A 295 11.97 0.68 18.27
CA GLN A 295 11.99 0.48 19.72
C GLN A 295 10.89 -0.48 20.20
N GLU A 296 9.66 -0.36 19.68
CA GLU A 296 8.53 -1.23 20.02
C GLU A 296 8.76 -2.67 19.53
N LEU A 297 9.27 -2.82 18.31
CA LEU A 297 9.61 -4.13 17.72
C LEU A 297 10.75 -4.81 18.48
N CYS A 298 11.80 -4.07 18.83
CA CYS A 298 12.95 -4.60 19.56
C CYS A 298 12.60 -4.92 21.01
N GLY A 299 11.80 -4.08 21.66
CA GLY A 299 11.37 -4.27 23.04
C GLY A 299 10.50 -5.52 23.23
N THR A 300 9.77 -5.92 22.19
CA THR A 300 8.92 -7.11 22.21
C THR A 300 9.60 -8.36 21.61
N PHE A 301 10.68 -8.21 20.84
CA PHE A 301 11.30 -9.26 20.02
C PHE A 301 11.62 -10.58 20.75
N LEU A 302 12.19 -10.50 21.95
CA LEU A 302 12.57 -11.69 22.72
C LEU A 302 11.37 -12.50 23.21
N HIS A 303 10.19 -11.88 23.30
CA HIS A 303 8.94 -12.52 23.72
C HIS A 303 8.15 -13.09 22.54
N LEU A 304 8.56 -12.82 21.31
CA LEU A 304 7.87 -13.27 20.10
C LEU A 304 8.23 -14.73 19.75
N ARG A 305 7.26 -15.46 19.19
CA ARG A 305 7.51 -16.77 18.56
C ARG A 305 8.33 -16.62 17.28
N LYS A 306 8.95 -17.72 16.83
CA LYS A 306 9.87 -17.74 15.68
C LYS A 306 9.28 -17.11 14.42
N LEU A 307 8.03 -17.41 14.07
CA LEU A 307 7.36 -16.85 12.88
C LEU A 307 7.21 -15.32 12.94
N PHE A 308 6.87 -14.79 14.11
CA PHE A 308 6.82 -13.34 14.35
C PHE A 308 8.21 -12.71 14.30
N GLN A 309 9.22 -13.34 14.91
CA GLN A 309 10.61 -12.88 14.85
C GLN A 309 11.13 -12.83 13.40
N THR A 310 10.84 -13.86 12.60
CA THR A 310 11.19 -13.91 11.17
C THR A 310 10.53 -12.74 10.41
N THR A 311 9.24 -12.51 10.64
CA THR A 311 8.51 -11.38 10.03
C THR A 311 9.15 -10.04 10.42
N VAL A 312 9.45 -9.83 11.71
CA VAL A 312 10.11 -8.62 12.20
C VAL A 312 11.50 -8.41 11.59
N ALA A 313 12.26 -9.49 11.42
CA ALA A 313 13.58 -9.44 10.80
C ALA A 313 13.54 -9.07 9.31
N ILE A 314 12.41 -9.32 8.63
CA ILE A 314 12.18 -8.94 7.22
C ILE A 314 11.73 -7.48 7.10
N ILE A 315 10.76 -7.06 7.92
CA ILE A 315 10.16 -5.72 7.79
C ILE A 315 11.14 -4.60 8.18
N ILE A 316 12.01 -4.81 9.16
CA ILE A 316 12.89 -3.73 9.65
C ILE A 316 13.86 -3.26 8.54
N PRO A 317 14.61 -4.15 7.85
CA PRO A 317 15.41 -3.75 6.69
C PRO A 317 14.59 -3.02 5.63
N GLN A 318 13.39 -3.50 5.30
CA GLN A 318 12.52 -2.86 4.30
C GLN A 318 12.12 -1.44 4.71
N MET A 319 11.79 -1.23 5.99
CA MET A 319 11.47 0.09 6.51
C MET A 319 12.67 1.04 6.46
N ILE A 320 13.86 0.57 6.82
CA ILE A 320 15.08 1.38 6.79
C ILE A 320 15.41 1.79 5.35
N THR A 321 15.35 0.85 4.40
CA THR A 321 15.57 1.15 2.98
C THR A 321 14.58 2.18 2.45
N ARG A 322 13.27 1.99 2.71
CA ARG A 322 12.22 2.92 2.28
C ARG A 322 12.35 4.30 2.92
N TRP A 323 12.71 4.38 4.21
CA TRP A 323 12.97 5.66 4.87
C TRP A 323 14.16 6.37 4.22
N LEU A 324 15.24 5.64 3.92
CA LEU A 324 16.43 6.19 3.28
C LEU A 324 16.14 6.69 1.85
N GLU A 325 15.30 5.99 1.10
CA GLU A 325 14.85 6.40 -0.23
C GLU A 325 13.95 7.65 -0.19
N ARG A 326 13.05 7.76 0.81
CA ARG A 326 12.09 8.87 0.93
C ARG A 326 12.68 10.13 1.56
N PHE A 327 13.54 9.96 2.57
CA PHE A 327 14.09 11.05 3.37
C PHE A 327 15.63 11.00 3.43
N PRO A 328 16.33 11.04 2.28
CA PRO A 328 17.80 10.96 2.26
C PRO A 328 18.46 12.11 3.03
N HIS A 329 17.80 13.27 3.08
CA HIS A 329 18.27 14.44 3.81
C HIS A 329 18.23 14.24 5.33
N GLU A 330 17.23 13.52 5.87
CA GLU A 330 17.19 13.19 7.29
C GLU A 330 18.37 12.30 7.67
N PHE A 331 18.69 11.31 6.84
CA PHE A 331 19.85 10.45 7.01
C PHE A 331 21.15 11.25 7.00
N ILE A 332 21.33 12.14 6.03
CA ILE A 332 22.51 13.03 5.96
C ILE A 332 22.60 13.89 7.22
N ALA A 333 21.51 14.55 7.62
CA ALA A 333 21.48 15.38 8.82
C ALA A 333 21.82 14.59 10.10
N LEU A 334 21.38 13.34 10.18
CA LEU A 334 21.69 12.43 11.29
C LEU A 334 23.18 12.08 11.33
N HIS A 335 23.77 11.82 10.17
CA HIS A 335 25.19 11.51 10.02
C HIS A 335 26.09 12.72 10.26
N THR A 336 25.70 13.90 9.76
CA THR A 336 26.43 15.17 9.96
C THR A 336 26.40 15.64 11.41
N LYS A 337 25.29 15.41 12.13
CA LYS A 337 25.16 15.79 13.55
C LYS A 337 25.81 14.79 14.52
N GLN A 338 26.33 13.66 14.01
CA GLN A 338 26.88 12.54 14.80
C GLN A 338 25.95 12.11 15.97
N LYS A 339 24.66 12.41 15.84
CA LYS A 339 23.62 11.99 16.76
C LYS A 339 23.30 10.56 16.39
N ARG A 340 23.81 9.62 17.19
CA ARG A 340 23.36 8.24 17.13
C ARG A 340 21.83 8.24 17.17
N LEU A 341 21.18 7.56 16.22
CA LEU A 341 19.84 7.06 16.44
C LEU A 341 19.86 6.38 17.81
N ASP A 342 18.93 6.79 18.66
CA ASP A 342 18.94 6.63 20.12
C ASP A 342 19.50 5.27 20.57
N ALA A 343 20.19 5.23 21.71
CA ALA A 343 21.10 4.16 22.14
C ALA A 343 20.60 2.70 21.98
N GLY A 344 19.29 2.46 21.88
CA GLY A 344 18.69 1.16 21.56
C GLY A 344 19.01 0.62 20.16
N MET A 345 19.25 1.49 19.16
CA MET A 345 19.48 1.05 17.77
C MET A 345 20.90 0.49 17.54
N SER A 346 21.87 0.91 18.35
CA SER A 346 23.23 0.34 18.32
C SER A 346 23.25 -1.11 18.81
N HIS A 347 22.45 -1.43 19.83
CA HIS A 347 22.26 -2.81 20.29
C HIS A 347 21.51 -3.64 19.25
N PHE A 348 20.55 -3.05 18.52
CA PHE A 348 19.81 -3.72 17.45
C PHE A 348 20.68 -4.08 16.24
N PHE A 349 21.50 -3.15 15.73
CA PHE A 349 22.48 -3.49 14.70
C PHE A 349 23.43 -4.58 15.19
N MET A 350 23.82 -4.58 16.47
CA MET A 350 24.62 -5.65 17.08
C MET A 350 23.87 -6.99 17.17
N VAL A 351 22.56 -6.98 17.46
CA VAL A 351 21.72 -8.20 17.55
C VAL A 351 21.43 -8.78 16.17
N LEU A 352 21.20 -7.94 15.15
CA LEU A 352 21.06 -8.38 13.77
C LEU A 352 22.38 -8.87 13.15
N SER A 353 23.51 -8.30 13.57
CA SER A 353 24.85 -8.72 13.12
C SER A 353 25.50 -9.79 14.01
N SER A 354 24.90 -10.10 15.16
CA SER A 354 25.27 -11.26 15.97
C SER A 354 24.76 -12.51 15.27
N ASP A 355 25.62 -13.53 15.15
CA ASP A 355 25.48 -14.80 14.41
C ASP A 355 24.28 -15.71 14.79
N ARG A 356 23.13 -15.16 15.19
CA ARG A 356 21.89 -15.87 15.57
C ARG A 356 20.78 -15.81 14.51
N LEU A 357 21.09 -15.41 13.28
CA LEU A 357 20.19 -15.52 12.14
C LEU A 357 20.78 -16.52 11.12
N PRO A 358 20.25 -17.76 11.05
CA PRO A 358 20.84 -18.85 10.24
C PRO A 358 20.98 -18.54 8.75
N TRP A 359 20.17 -17.64 8.18
CA TRP A 359 20.14 -17.36 6.75
C TRP A 359 21.27 -16.48 6.21
N ILE A 360 22.03 -15.77 7.06
CA ILE A 360 23.15 -14.90 6.62
C ILE A 360 24.47 -15.69 6.59
N SER A 361 24.53 -16.85 7.28
CA SER A 361 25.72 -17.70 7.31
C SER A 361 25.80 -18.72 6.17
N GLU A 362 24.69 -19.03 5.51
CA GLU A 362 24.66 -20.10 4.50
C GLU A 362 25.25 -19.66 3.15
N GLU A 363 25.12 -18.38 2.80
CA GLU A 363 25.70 -17.83 1.57
C GLU A 363 27.21 -17.55 1.69
N LYS A 364 27.74 -17.42 2.91
CA LYS A 364 29.20 -17.34 3.15
C LYS A 364 29.90 -18.70 3.20
N ARG A 365 29.17 -19.82 3.31
CA ARG A 365 29.76 -21.17 3.37
C ARG A 365 29.90 -21.84 2.00
N ASN A 366 29.21 -21.34 0.97
CA ASN A 366 29.27 -21.88 -0.39
C ASN A 366 30.17 -21.08 -1.35
N SER A 367 30.98 -20.15 -0.84
CA SER A 367 31.93 -19.38 -1.66
C SER A 367 33.39 -19.47 -1.16
N PHE A 368 33.77 -20.62 -0.58
CA PHE A 368 35.17 -21.02 -0.42
C PHE A 368 35.35 -22.52 -0.63
#